data_AF-A0A0Q0ZTM8-F1
#
_entry.id   AF-A0A0Q0ZTM8-F1
#
_cell.length_a   1.000
_cell.length_b   1.000
_cell.length_c   1.000
_cell.angle_alpha   90.00
_cell.angle_beta   90.00
_cell.angle_gamma   90.00
#
_symmetry.space_group_name_H-M   'P 1'
#
loop_
_entity.id
_entity.type
_entity.pdbx_description
1 polymer ?
#
loop_
_entity_poly.entity_id
_entity_poly.type
_entity_poly.pdbx_seq_one_letter_code
_entity_poly.pdbx_strand_id
1 'polypeptide(L)'
;MVSMLFVAVLPLGLLGMVFMGDTQSFASGIGMQNAIFILTLVTLAIVVMWSFFLASSITSPIVKLSQVANSVSTGNLKDSEIDVLSNDEIGELAVAFNRLLNSYKILDTLAREDMN
;
A
#
# COMPACT_ATOMS: atom_id res chain seq x y z
N MET A 1 5.84 -7.61 -2.51
CA MET A 1 5.55 -8.83 -1.72
C MET A 1 6.51 -9.07 -0.54
N VAL A 2 7.81 -8.78 -0.65
CA VAL A 2 8.80 -9.03 0.44
C VAL A 2 8.57 -8.17 1.71
N SER A 3 7.88 -7.03 1.59
CA SER A 3 7.63 -6.09 2.71
C SER A 3 6.69 -6.63 3.81
N MET A 4 5.61 -7.37 3.46
CA MET A 4 4.67 -7.89 4.47
C MET A 4 5.28 -9.00 5.33
N LEU A 5 6.19 -9.79 4.75
CA LEU A 5 6.92 -10.82 5.49
C LEU A 5 7.78 -10.18 6.59
N PHE A 6 8.40 -9.04 6.32
CA PHE A 6 9.24 -8.35 7.30
C PHE A 6 8.44 -7.85 8.51
N VAL A 7 7.28 -7.24 8.27
CA VAL A 7 6.40 -6.71 9.34
C VAL A 7 5.82 -7.84 10.19
N ALA A 8 5.46 -8.97 9.58
CA ALA A 8 4.90 -10.13 10.30
C ALA A 8 5.97 -10.97 11.02
N VAL A 9 7.22 -10.99 10.53
CA VAL A 9 8.31 -11.81 11.09
C VAL A 9 9.09 -11.06 12.18
N LEU A 10 9.12 -9.73 12.17
CA LEU A 10 9.74 -8.92 13.24
C LEU A 10 9.22 -9.28 14.65
N PRO A 11 7.90 -9.39 14.90
CA PRO A 11 7.36 -9.80 16.20
C PRO A 11 7.79 -11.22 16.60
N LEU A 12 7.83 -12.15 15.64
CA LEU A 12 8.19 -13.54 15.87
C LEU A 12 9.68 -13.69 16.18
N GLY A 13 10.55 -12.96 15.46
CA GLY A 13 11.97 -12.92 15.73
C GLY A 13 12.30 -12.29 17.09
N LEU A 14 11.58 -11.23 17.47
CA LEU A 14 11.69 -10.60 18.79
C LEU A 14 11.22 -11.55 19.90
N LEU A 15 10.10 -12.25 19.72
CA LEU A 15 9.65 -13.29 20.66
C LEU A 15 10.69 -14.41 20.78
N GLY A 16 11.21 -14.91 19.65
CA GLY A 16 12.27 -15.93 19.63
C GLY A 16 13.49 -15.50 20.43
N MET A 17 13.94 -14.25 20.27
CA MET A 17 15.08 -13.70 21.03
C MET A 17 14.80 -13.64 22.55
N VAL A 18 13.56 -13.34 22.96
CA VAL A 18 13.15 -13.37 24.38
C VAL A 18 13.14 -14.79 24.95
N PHE A 19 12.75 -15.80 24.16
CA PHE A 19 12.73 -17.20 24.60
C PHE A 19 14.11 -17.87 24.59
N MET A 20 15.02 -17.45 23.71
CA MET A 20 16.34 -18.07 23.50
C MET A 20 17.48 -17.36 24.23
N GLY A 21 17.31 -16.09 24.60
CA GLY A 21 18.26 -15.34 25.41
C GLY A 21 18.25 -15.84 26.85
N ASP A 22 19.45 -16.04 27.42
CA ASP A 22 19.64 -16.38 28.82
C ASP A 22 18.91 -15.32 29.67
N THR A 23 17.72 -15.66 30.15
CA THR A 23 16.75 -14.68 30.67
C THR A 23 17.36 -13.90 31.83
N GLN A 24 18.36 -14.47 32.50
CA GLN A 24 19.10 -13.89 33.62
C GLN A 24 19.99 -12.68 33.24
N SER A 25 20.52 -12.61 32.01
CA SER A 25 21.38 -11.50 31.55
C SER A 25 20.58 -10.25 31.17
N PHE A 26 19.40 -10.44 30.57
CA PHE A 26 18.47 -9.34 30.27
C PHE A 26 17.56 -8.97 31.45
N ALA A 27 17.19 -9.94 32.30
CA ALA A 27 16.32 -9.70 33.47
C ALA A 27 17.00 -8.92 34.61
N SER A 28 18.33 -8.89 34.66
CA SER A 28 19.07 -8.18 35.71
C SER A 28 19.29 -6.69 35.40
N GLY A 29 19.12 -6.25 34.15
CA GLY A 29 19.24 -4.84 33.75
C GLY A 29 17.92 -4.07 33.73
N ILE A 30 16.83 -4.70 33.28
CA ILE A 30 15.47 -4.13 33.20
C ILE A 30 14.49 -5.30 33.37
N GLY A 31 13.64 -5.30 34.40
CA GLY A 31 12.80 -6.46 34.72
C GLY A 31 11.99 -7.00 33.52
N MET A 32 11.85 -8.33 33.43
CA MET A 32 11.24 -9.05 32.29
C MET A 32 9.87 -8.52 31.85
N GLN A 33 9.05 -8.01 32.78
CA GLN A 33 7.76 -7.39 32.48
C GLN A 33 7.91 -6.08 31.67
N ASN A 34 8.91 -5.26 31.98
CA ASN A 34 9.16 -4.00 31.29
C ASN A 34 9.69 -4.23 29.86
N ALA A 35 10.51 -5.27 29.66
CA ALA A 35 11.02 -5.64 28.34
C ALA A 35 9.87 -6.05 27.41
N ILE A 36 8.96 -6.92 27.87
CA ILE A 36 7.78 -7.34 27.11
C ILE A 36 6.91 -6.13 26.78
N PHE A 37 6.66 -5.25 27.76
CA PHE A 37 5.86 -4.04 27.56
C PHE A 37 6.44 -3.11 26.49
N ILE A 38 7.75 -2.84 26.53
CA ILE A 38 8.43 -2.01 25.53
C ILE A 38 8.35 -2.65 24.14
N LEU A 39 8.57 -3.97 24.04
CA LEU A 39 8.49 -4.69 22.77
C LEU A 39 7.08 -4.63 22.16
N THR A 40 6.03 -4.79 22.98
CA THR A 40 4.65 -4.62 22.53
C THR A 40 4.40 -3.21 22.00
N LEU A 41 4.86 -2.19 22.71
CA LEU A 41 4.68 -0.78 22.32
C LEU A 41 5.41 -0.48 21.00
N VAL A 42 6.66 -0.91 20.84
CA VAL A 42 7.43 -0.75 19.60
C VAL A 42 6.75 -1.46 18.42
N THR A 43 6.28 -2.69 18.64
CA THR A 43 5.59 -3.45 17.60
C THR A 43 4.32 -2.75 17.15
N LEU A 44 3.51 -2.27 18.10
CA LEU A 44 2.28 -1.54 17.80
C LEU A 44 2.56 -0.25 17.04
N ALA A 45 3.59 0.51 17.43
CA ALA A 45 4.01 1.72 16.71
C ALA A 45 4.42 1.42 15.26
N ILE A 46 5.18 0.34 15.03
CA ILE A 46 5.59 -0.10 13.69
C ILE A 46 4.35 -0.49 12.86
N VAL A 47 3.43 -1.29 13.41
CA VAL A 47 2.20 -1.70 12.70
C VAL A 47 1.37 -0.50 12.28
N VAL A 48 1.18 0.48 13.18
CA VAL A 48 0.43 1.70 12.88
C VAL A 48 1.12 2.49 11.76
N MET A 49 2.44 2.71 11.87
CA MET A 49 3.22 3.42 10.85
C MET A 49 3.14 2.75 9.47
N TRP A 50 3.29 1.43 9.41
CA TRP A 50 3.19 0.66 8.17
C TRP A 50 1.79 0.67 7.57
N SER A 51 0.75 0.64 8.41
CA SER A 51 -0.64 0.70 7.95
C SER A 51 -0.92 2.03 7.22
N PHE A 52 -0.46 3.15 7.79
CA PHE A 52 -0.55 4.45 7.12
C PHE A 52 0.23 4.49 5.82
N PHE A 53 1.46 3.96 5.82
CA PHE A 53 2.29 3.91 4.62
C PHE A 53 1.62 3.12 3.48
N LEU A 54 1.09 1.93 3.77
CA LEU A 54 0.38 1.09 2.78
C LEU A 54 -0.90 1.75 2.27
N ALA A 55 -1.66 2.38 3.17
CA ALA A 55 -2.86 3.10 2.78
C ALA A 55 -2.55 4.22 1.77
N SER A 56 -1.45 4.96 1.95
CA SER A 56 -1.04 6.03 1.04
C SER A 56 -0.38 5.54 -0.26
N SER A 57 0.44 4.49 -0.20
CA SER A 57 1.27 4.04 -1.33
C SER A 57 0.56 3.03 -2.24
N ILE A 58 -0.38 2.25 -1.71
CA ILE A 58 -1.05 1.18 -2.46
C ILE A 58 -2.56 1.39 -2.49
N THR A 59 -3.20 1.46 -1.32
CA THR A 59 -4.67 1.48 -1.24
C THR A 59 -5.26 2.72 -1.92
N SER A 60 -4.74 3.90 -1.61
CA SER A 60 -5.25 5.16 -2.16
C SER A 60 -5.13 5.24 -3.69
N PRO A 61 -3.97 4.93 -4.33
CA PRO A 61 -3.88 4.85 -5.79
C PRO A 61 -4.84 3.84 -6.42
N ILE A 62 -5.00 2.65 -5.84
CA ILE A 62 -5.92 1.62 -6.35
C ILE A 62 -7.37 2.08 -6.28
N VAL A 63 -7.78 2.72 -5.18
CA VAL A 63 -9.12 3.29 -5.03
C VAL A 63 -9.36 4.38 -6.07
N LYS A 64 -8.38 5.26 -6.32
CA LYS A 64 -8.48 6.31 -7.35
C LYS A 64 -8.64 5.70 -8.76
N LEU A 65 -7.83 4.69 -9.10
CA LEU A 65 -7.97 3.93 -10.36
C LEU A 65 -9.38 3.36 -10.52
N SER A 66 -9.92 2.74 -9.47
CA SER A 66 -11.27 2.17 -9.47
C SER A 66 -12.36 3.23 -9.65
N GLN A 67 -12.24 4.39 -9.00
CA GLN A 67 -13.20 5.49 -9.14
C GLN A 67 -13.22 6.05 -10.57
N VAL A 68 -12.06 6.22 -11.18
CA VAL A 68 -11.95 6.67 -12.58
C VAL A 68 -12.52 5.61 -13.52
N ALA A 69 -12.21 4.33 -13.31
CA ALA A 69 -12.76 3.23 -14.10
C ALA A 69 -14.30 3.22 -14.07
N ASN A 70 -14.90 3.37 -12.87
CA ASN A 70 -16.35 3.43 -12.71
C ASN A 70 -16.94 4.66 -13.43
N SER A 71 -16.31 5.83 -13.30
CA SER A 71 -16.79 7.06 -13.96
C SER A 71 -16.77 6.91 -15.49
N VAL A 72 -15.68 6.37 -16.03
CA VAL A 72 -15.52 6.11 -17.47
C VAL A 72 -16.53 5.07 -17.96
N SER A 73 -16.81 4.03 -17.17
CA SER A 73 -17.81 3.01 -17.53
C SER A 73 -19.23 3.56 -17.67
N THR A 74 -19.53 4.69 -17.03
CA THR A 74 -20.82 5.39 -17.14
C THR A 74 -20.86 6.43 -18.26
N GLY A 75 -19.82 6.50 -19.10
CA GLY A 75 -19.70 7.45 -20.21
C GLY A 75 -19.17 8.83 -19.80
N ASN A 76 -18.75 9.03 -18.55
CA ASN A 76 -18.14 10.27 -18.11
C ASN A 76 -16.61 10.23 -18.33
N LEU A 77 -16.17 10.84 -19.42
CA LEU A 77 -14.75 10.93 -19.82
C LEU A 77 -14.08 12.25 -19.42
N LYS A 78 -14.84 13.18 -18.82
CA LYS A 78 -14.33 14.49 -18.41
C LYS A 78 -13.39 14.28 -17.22
N ASP A 79 -12.15 14.75 -17.35
CA ASP A 79 -11.11 14.70 -16.30
C ASP A 79 -10.70 13.30 -15.83
N SER A 80 -10.75 12.30 -16.71
CA SER A 80 -10.42 10.91 -16.37
C SER A 80 -8.91 10.61 -16.26
N GLU A 81 -8.03 11.61 -16.12
CA GLU A 81 -6.59 11.35 -16.05
C GLU A 81 -6.16 10.95 -14.63
N ILE A 82 -5.33 9.92 -14.52
CA ILE A 82 -4.82 9.43 -13.24
C ILE A 82 -3.37 9.87 -13.08
N ASP A 83 -3.10 10.63 -12.01
CA ASP A 83 -1.74 11.01 -11.66
C ASP A 83 -0.87 9.78 -11.35
N VAL A 84 0.31 9.72 -11.97
CA VAL A 84 1.31 8.67 -11.70
C VAL A 84 2.18 9.12 -10.53
N LEU A 85 1.83 8.65 -9.32
CA LEU A 85 2.47 9.08 -8.06
C LEU A 85 3.56 8.12 -7.57
N SER A 86 3.73 6.97 -8.22
CA SER A 86 4.66 5.92 -7.81
C SER A 86 5.58 5.50 -8.96
N ASN A 87 6.76 5.00 -8.61
CA ASN A 87 7.76 4.46 -9.55
C ASN A 87 7.86 2.91 -9.45
N ASP A 88 6.83 2.27 -8.90
CA ASP A 88 6.72 0.82 -8.74
C ASP A 88 5.63 0.25 -9.67
N GLU A 89 5.19 -0.98 -9.41
CA GLU A 89 4.16 -1.66 -10.19
C GLU A 89 2.80 -0.92 -10.17
N ILE A 90 2.51 -0.16 -9.11
CA ILE A 90 1.29 0.67 -9.04
C ILE A 90 1.41 1.88 -9.98
N GLY A 91 2.61 2.46 -10.09
CA GLY A 91 2.92 3.50 -11.06
C GLY A 91 2.80 3.01 -12.50
N GLU A 92 3.39 1.87 -12.80
CA GLU A 92 3.29 1.25 -14.13
C GLU A 92 1.84 0.91 -14.49
N LEU A 93 1.06 0.41 -13.52
CA LEU A 93 -0.38 0.17 -13.69
C LEU A 93 -1.14 1.47 -14.02
N ALA A 94 -0.85 2.57 -13.33
CA ALA A 94 -1.46 3.86 -13.61
C ALA A 94 -1.14 4.35 -15.03
N VAL A 95 0.11 4.21 -15.48
CA VAL A 95 0.52 4.54 -16.86
C VAL A 95 -0.25 3.69 -17.88
N ALA A 96 -0.31 2.38 -17.67
CA ALA A 96 -1.03 1.47 -18.56
C ALA A 96 -2.53 1.81 -18.61
N PHE A 97 -3.13 2.16 -17.48
CA PHE A 97 -4.53 2.56 -17.40
C PHE A 97 -4.78 3.88 -18.14
N ASN A 98 -3.93 4.89 -17.98
CA ASN A 98 -4.03 6.14 -18.75
C ASN A 98 -3.97 5.90 -20.26
N ARG A 99 -3.12 4.97 -20.74
CA ARG A 99 -3.08 4.59 -22.16
C ARG A 99 -4.41 4.00 -22.63
N LEU A 100 -5.02 3.13 -21.83
CA LEU A 100 -6.35 2.58 -22.12
C LEU A 100 -7.40 3.69 -22.24
N LEU A 101 -7.41 4.63 -21.29
CA LEU A 101 -8.35 5.74 -21.30
C LEU A 101 -8.18 6.65 -22.53
N ASN A 102 -6.93 6.90 -22.94
CA ASN A 102 -6.65 7.69 -24.13
C ASN A 102 -7.17 6.97 -25.40
N SER A 103 -6.88 5.68 -25.55
CA SER A 103 -7.42 4.88 -26.66
C SER A 103 -8.95 4.93 -26.70
N TYR A 104 -9.61 4.84 -25.54
CA TYR A 104 -11.07 4.92 -25.46
C TYR A 104 -11.60 6.30 -25.87
N LYS A 105 -10.95 7.40 -25.45
CA LYS A 105 -11.31 8.76 -25.86
C LYS A 105 -11.20 8.94 -27.37
N ILE A 106 -10.14 8.43 -27.99
CA ILE A 106 -9.96 8.47 -29.45
C ILE A 106 -11.12 7.74 -30.14
N LEU A 107 -11.46 6.53 -29.68
CA LEU A 107 -12.58 5.76 -30.25
C LEU A 107 -13.93 6.49 -30.11
N ASP A 108 -14.21 7.10 -28.96
CA ASP A 108 -15.42 7.90 -28.75
C ASP A 108 -15.48 9.11 -29.68
N THR A 109 -14.36 9.82 -29.88
CA THR A 109 -14.31 10.97 -30.80
C THR A 109 -14.54 10.57 -32.26
N LEU A 110 -13.97 9.45 -32.70
CA LEU A 110 -14.16 8.94 -34.07
C LEU A 110 -15.60 8.52 -34.31
N ALA A 111 -16.20 7.78 -33.36
CA ALA A 111 -17.60 7.36 -33.47
C ALA A 111 -18.57 8.56 -33.55
N ARG A 112 -18.23 9.68 -32.91
CA ARG A 112 -19.01 10.93 -32.98
C ARG A 112 -18.84 11.68 -34.29
N GLU A 113 -17.68 11.57 -34.93
CA GLU A 113 -17.41 12.19 -36.23
C GLU A 113 -18.16 11.47 -37.35
N ASP A 114 -18.20 10.13 -37.33
CA ASP A 114 -18.94 9.30 -38.30
C ASP A 114 -20.47 9.53 -38.25
N MET A 115 -21.00 10.09 -37.17
CA MET A 115 -22.44 10.36 -36.97
C MET A 115 -22.88 11.76 -37.42
N ASN A 116 -21.95 12.64 -37.82
CA ASN A 116 -22.23 14.00 -38.30
C ASN A 116 -22.05 14.14 -39.81
#